data_AF-A0A318CV38-F1
#
_entry.id   AF-A0A318CV38-F1
#
_cell.length_a   1.000
_cell.length_b   1.000
_cell.length_c   1.000
_cell.angle_alpha   90.00
_cell.angle_beta   90.00
_cell.angle_gamma   90.00
#
_symmetry.space_group_name_H-M   'P 1'
#
loop_
_entity.id
_entity.type
_entity.pdbx_description
1 polymer ?
#
loop_
_entity_poly.entity_id
_entity_poly.type
_entity_poly.pdbx_seq_one_letter_code
_entity_poly.pdbx_strand_id
1 'polypeptide(L)'
;MKKAIPIWLGNKALADIDALMKGYRISVEEQLVSLVSDYYPSMIAGDGVEYRKMLELSSKMTMVGRACAEIAGFPFDTRRLRISCLFGACCFLGDSFLDDFGDDDSREYLQRYELLLTKGWFEIRNQREQLFYIILSRLFGERDVLDVMLRQAIFGLFLSQKRDVEMRACSPSFKATPRHRQLRLLKECARDRSGHAITILSLFLVPELPLLYQHLLYTAGALIMYIDDHGDCHYDRYYNRITYMNQVKHPVQTLRRIFNTSIDRLYTRLPESEGRELLIGFLYRYFVTRLEKHRLERNSGKFSWNVYE
;
A
#
# COMPACT_ATOMS: atom_id res chain seq x y z
N MET A 1 30.21 -4.41 8.90
CA MET A 1 29.61 -4.00 10.19
C MET A 1 28.17 -4.52 10.26
N LYS A 2 27.92 -5.48 11.17
CA LYS A 2 26.61 -6.06 11.47
C LYS A 2 25.84 -5.10 12.41
N LYS A 3 24.86 -4.38 11.87
CA LYS A 3 23.69 -3.90 12.62
C LYS A 3 22.50 -4.11 11.69
N ALA A 4 21.94 -5.31 11.72
CA ALA A 4 20.88 -5.72 10.78
C ALA A 4 19.56 -6.06 11.47
N ILE A 5 19.48 -5.99 12.79
CA ILE A 5 18.23 -6.16 13.55
C ILE A 5 18.21 -5.02 14.57
N PRO A 6 17.16 -4.20 14.65
CA PRO A 6 16.94 -3.37 15.83
C PRO A 6 16.99 -4.30 17.05
N ILE A 7 17.84 -4.01 18.03
CA ILE A 7 18.18 -4.92 19.14
C ILE A 7 16.93 -5.41 19.90
N TRP A 8 15.81 -4.70 19.78
CA TRP A 8 14.53 -5.00 20.40
C TRP A 8 13.62 -5.97 19.63
N LEU A 9 13.86 -6.29 18.36
CA LEU A 9 13.05 -7.22 17.57
C LEU A 9 13.69 -8.62 17.55
N GLY A 10 13.32 -9.47 18.51
CA GLY A 10 13.80 -10.86 18.57
C GLY A 10 13.17 -11.78 17.51
N ASN A 11 13.81 -12.92 17.21
CA ASN A 11 13.31 -13.92 16.25
C ASN A 11 11.88 -14.41 16.54
N LYS A 12 11.50 -14.46 17.82
CA LYS A 12 10.14 -14.82 18.25
C LYS A 12 9.09 -13.84 17.73
N ALA A 13 9.35 -12.54 17.84
CA ALA A 13 8.45 -11.50 17.36
C ALA A 13 8.22 -11.59 15.84
N LEU A 14 9.23 -11.99 15.06
CA LEU A 14 9.08 -12.20 13.62
C LEU A 14 8.23 -13.43 13.29
N ALA A 15 8.40 -14.51 14.03
CA ALA A 15 7.57 -15.70 13.88
C ALA A 15 6.09 -15.39 14.22
N ASP A 16 5.86 -14.56 15.23
CA ASP A 16 4.52 -14.11 15.61
C ASP A 16 3.86 -13.27 14.48
N ILE A 17 4.62 -12.38 13.82
CA ILE A 17 4.15 -11.62 12.64
C ILE A 17 3.79 -12.55 11.49
N ASP A 18 4.63 -13.53 11.16
CA ASP A 18 4.38 -14.47 10.06
C ASP A 18 3.15 -15.35 10.34
N ALA A 19 3.00 -15.84 11.58
CA ALA A 19 1.82 -16.58 12.00
C ALA A 19 0.53 -15.74 11.91
N LEU A 20 0.61 -14.47 12.33
CA LEU A 20 -0.53 -13.56 12.28
C LEU A 20 -0.90 -13.19 10.83
N MET A 21 0.08 -12.99 9.95
CA MET A 21 -0.16 -12.79 8.51
C MET A 21 -0.88 -13.98 7.88
N LYS A 22 -0.49 -15.21 8.24
CA LYS A 22 -1.16 -16.44 7.77
C LYS A 22 -2.60 -16.52 8.27
N GLY A 23 -2.83 -16.18 9.55
CA GLY A 23 -4.17 -16.08 10.11
C GLY A 23 -5.05 -15.05 9.37
N TYR A 24 -4.52 -13.86 9.10
CA TYR A 24 -5.26 -12.85 8.35
C TYR A 24 -5.57 -13.25 6.92
N ARG A 25 -4.68 -13.99 6.25
CA ARG A 25 -4.94 -14.48 4.90
C ARG A 25 -6.18 -15.36 4.84
N ILE A 26 -6.37 -16.24 5.83
CA ILE A 26 -7.56 -17.08 5.95
C ILE A 26 -8.81 -16.20 6.14
N SER A 27 -8.79 -15.28 7.12
CA SER A 27 -9.93 -14.40 7.37
C SER A 27 -10.25 -13.47 6.19
N VAL A 28 -9.25 -12.99 5.47
CA VAL A 28 -9.42 -12.17 4.26
C VAL A 28 -10.10 -12.99 3.17
N GLU A 29 -9.67 -14.22 2.96
CA GLU A 29 -10.25 -15.12 1.96
C GLU A 29 -11.73 -15.39 2.27
N GLU A 30 -12.07 -15.69 3.54
CA GLU A 30 -13.45 -15.87 3.99
C GLU A 30 -14.33 -14.63 3.71
N GLN A 31 -13.77 -13.43 3.81
CA GLN A 31 -14.50 -12.17 3.57
C GLN A 31 -14.65 -11.83 2.09
N LEU A 32 -13.68 -12.21 1.24
CA LEU A 32 -13.61 -11.75 -0.15
C LEU A 32 -14.07 -12.80 -1.17
N VAL A 33 -13.99 -14.09 -0.86
CA VAL A 33 -14.24 -15.16 -1.85
C VAL A 33 -15.65 -15.09 -2.45
N SER A 34 -16.68 -14.87 -1.63
CA SER A 34 -18.06 -14.74 -2.11
C SER A 34 -18.21 -13.50 -2.99
N LEU A 35 -17.66 -12.37 -2.55
CA LEU A 35 -17.71 -11.12 -3.29
C LEU A 35 -17.04 -11.22 -4.66
N VAL A 36 -15.87 -11.84 -4.74
CA VAL A 36 -15.20 -12.04 -6.03
C VAL A 36 -15.95 -13.04 -6.90
N SER A 37 -16.46 -14.13 -6.33
CA SER A 37 -17.23 -15.13 -7.07
C SER A 37 -18.50 -14.54 -7.70
N ASP A 38 -19.17 -13.65 -6.98
CA ASP A 38 -20.43 -13.03 -7.43
C ASP A 38 -20.22 -11.98 -8.52
N TYR A 39 -19.15 -11.17 -8.45
CA TYR A 39 -18.99 -9.98 -9.30
C TYR A 39 -17.83 -10.05 -10.30
N TYR A 40 -16.83 -10.91 -10.08
CA TYR A 40 -15.70 -11.10 -11.00
C TYR A 40 -15.14 -12.54 -10.92
N PRO A 41 -15.94 -13.56 -11.26
CA PRO A 41 -15.58 -14.98 -11.06
C PRO A 41 -14.31 -15.41 -11.81
N SER A 42 -14.00 -14.78 -12.94
CA SER A 42 -12.79 -15.10 -13.71
C SER A 42 -11.49 -14.70 -13.01
N MET A 43 -11.52 -13.84 -11.98
CA MET A 43 -10.33 -13.56 -11.16
C MET A 43 -9.89 -14.80 -10.35
N ILE A 44 -10.86 -15.65 -9.98
CA ILE A 44 -10.63 -16.92 -9.28
C ILE A 44 -10.37 -18.04 -10.30
N ALA A 45 -11.09 -18.03 -11.42
CA ALA A 45 -10.95 -19.05 -12.45
C ALA A 45 -9.56 -19.00 -13.12
N GLY A 46 -9.00 -20.16 -13.45
CA GLY A 46 -7.67 -20.27 -14.08
C GLY A 46 -6.55 -20.48 -13.07
N ASP A 47 -5.45 -19.73 -13.20
CA ASP A 47 -4.29 -19.89 -12.30
C ASP A 47 -4.46 -19.18 -10.95
N GLY A 48 -5.51 -18.36 -10.78
CA GLY A 48 -5.86 -17.63 -9.57
C GLY A 48 -4.78 -16.63 -9.11
N VAL A 49 -3.84 -16.23 -9.97
CA VAL A 49 -2.73 -15.34 -9.59
C VAL A 49 -3.25 -13.97 -9.17
N GLU A 50 -4.21 -13.40 -9.91
CA GLU A 50 -4.80 -12.10 -9.59
C GLU A 50 -5.48 -12.11 -8.21
N TYR A 51 -6.31 -13.13 -7.96
CA TYR A 51 -6.97 -13.30 -6.66
C TYR A 51 -5.97 -13.45 -5.51
N ARG A 52 -4.91 -14.27 -5.68
CA ARG A 52 -3.87 -14.43 -4.64
C ARG A 52 -3.15 -13.12 -4.33
N LYS A 53 -2.90 -12.26 -5.32
CA LYS A 53 -2.31 -10.93 -5.10
C LYS A 53 -3.26 -10.02 -4.32
N MET A 54 -4.56 -10.06 -4.64
CA MET A 54 -5.57 -9.32 -3.89
C MET A 54 -5.61 -9.78 -2.42
N LEU A 55 -5.58 -11.09 -2.16
CA LEU A 55 -5.52 -11.65 -0.81
C LEU A 55 -4.26 -11.20 -0.07
N GLU A 56 -3.11 -11.20 -0.74
CA GLU A 56 -1.84 -10.78 -0.15
C GLU A 56 -1.87 -9.30 0.27
N LEU A 57 -2.28 -8.40 -0.63
CA LEU A 57 -2.38 -6.97 -0.32
C LEU A 57 -3.40 -6.72 0.79
N SER A 58 -4.55 -7.40 0.73
CA SER A 58 -5.59 -7.30 1.75
C SER A 58 -5.11 -7.78 3.11
N SER A 59 -4.34 -8.86 3.18
CA SER A 59 -3.74 -9.35 4.43
C SER A 59 -2.75 -8.35 5.03
N LYS A 60 -1.92 -7.71 4.19
CA LYS A 60 -0.99 -6.66 4.62
C LYS A 60 -1.75 -5.44 5.16
N MET A 61 -2.81 -5.02 4.48
CA MET A 61 -3.64 -3.91 4.94
C MET A 61 -4.42 -4.24 6.21
N THR A 62 -4.83 -5.50 6.42
CA THR A 62 -5.41 -5.96 7.68
C THR A 62 -4.41 -5.91 8.84
N MET A 63 -3.16 -6.33 8.61
CA MET A 63 -2.08 -6.20 9.59
C MET A 63 -1.83 -4.73 9.97
N VAL A 64 -1.68 -3.85 8.98
CA VAL A 64 -1.47 -2.41 9.21
C VAL A 64 -2.70 -1.79 9.86
N GLY A 65 -3.91 -2.19 9.45
CA GLY A 65 -5.17 -1.71 10.01
C GLY A 65 -5.30 -2.04 11.50
N ARG A 66 -4.96 -3.28 11.90
CA ARG A 66 -4.89 -3.64 13.32
C ARG A 66 -3.94 -2.74 14.08
N ALA A 67 -2.73 -2.59 13.57
CA ALA A 67 -1.74 -1.74 14.22
C ALA A 67 -2.23 -0.30 14.37
N CYS A 68 -2.86 0.27 13.34
CA CYS A 68 -3.42 1.63 13.38
C CYS A 68 -4.56 1.77 14.40
N ALA A 69 -5.46 0.79 14.48
CA ALA A 69 -6.55 0.78 15.46
C ALA A 69 -6.02 0.72 16.90
N GLU A 70 -5.07 -0.18 17.17
CA GLU A 70 -4.49 -0.36 18.50
C GLU A 70 -3.62 0.84 18.93
N ILE A 71 -2.86 1.45 18.02
CA ILE A 71 -2.13 2.71 18.26
C ILE A 71 -3.08 3.82 18.70
N ALA A 72 -4.27 3.87 18.12
CA ALA A 72 -5.30 4.84 18.46
C ALA A 72 -6.15 4.44 19.69
N GLY A 73 -5.84 3.31 20.33
CA GLY A 73 -6.55 2.84 21.53
C GLY A 73 -7.89 2.16 21.26
N PHE A 74 -8.13 1.70 20.02
CA PHE A 74 -9.37 1.00 19.66
C PHE A 74 -9.12 -0.51 19.47
N PRO A 75 -10.04 -1.38 19.91
CA PRO A 75 -9.92 -2.82 19.70
C PRO A 75 -10.08 -3.16 18.21
N PHE A 76 -9.32 -4.14 17.73
CA PHE A 76 -9.44 -4.66 16.37
C PHE A 76 -10.47 -5.79 16.29
N ASP A 77 -11.74 -5.40 16.25
CA ASP A 77 -12.91 -6.30 16.16
C ASP A 77 -13.21 -6.76 14.72
N THR A 78 -14.23 -7.63 14.58
CA THR A 78 -14.69 -8.17 13.29
C THR A 78 -15.05 -7.09 12.28
N ARG A 79 -15.61 -5.96 12.73
CA ARG A 79 -15.97 -4.84 11.84
C ARG A 79 -14.70 -4.20 11.27
N ARG A 80 -13.70 -3.91 12.09
CA ARG A 80 -12.42 -3.35 11.65
C ARG A 80 -11.60 -4.30 10.79
N LEU A 81 -11.68 -5.59 11.06
CA LEU A 81 -11.13 -6.62 10.18
C LEU A 81 -11.77 -6.53 8.80
N ARG A 82 -13.11 -6.53 8.72
CA ARG A 82 -13.83 -6.42 7.44
C ARG A 82 -13.49 -5.14 6.67
N ILE A 83 -13.45 -4.00 7.35
CA ILE A 83 -13.05 -2.71 6.75
C ILE A 83 -11.65 -2.82 6.16
N SER A 84 -10.69 -3.38 6.90
CA SER A 84 -9.30 -3.50 6.43
C SER A 84 -9.17 -4.45 5.25
N CYS A 85 -9.90 -5.57 5.24
CA CYS A 85 -9.96 -6.51 4.12
C CYS A 85 -10.50 -5.83 2.85
N LEU A 86 -11.64 -5.15 2.95
CA LEU A 86 -12.24 -4.43 1.84
C LEU A 86 -11.33 -3.29 1.35
N PHE A 87 -10.67 -2.58 2.27
CA PHE A 87 -9.75 -1.50 1.92
C PHE A 87 -8.57 -2.03 1.11
N GLY A 88 -7.95 -3.13 1.52
CA GLY A 88 -6.85 -3.72 0.77
C GLY A 88 -7.27 -4.25 -0.61
N ALA A 89 -8.47 -4.82 -0.73
CA ALA A 89 -9.03 -5.22 -2.02
C ALA A 89 -9.33 -3.99 -2.91
N CYS A 90 -9.81 -2.90 -2.32
CA CYS A 90 -10.02 -1.62 -3.00
C CYS A 90 -8.70 -1.03 -3.50
N CYS A 91 -7.63 -1.05 -2.70
CA CYS A 91 -6.30 -0.61 -3.13
C CYS A 91 -5.76 -1.49 -4.26
N PHE A 92 -5.94 -2.82 -4.18
CA PHE A 92 -5.48 -3.74 -5.21
C PHE A 92 -6.09 -3.43 -6.57
N LEU A 93 -7.43 -3.34 -6.60
CA LEU A 93 -8.15 -2.99 -7.82
C LEU A 93 -7.82 -1.57 -8.27
N GLY A 94 -7.81 -0.62 -7.34
CA GLY A 94 -7.54 0.79 -7.59
C GLY A 94 -6.18 1.05 -8.25
N ASP A 95 -5.12 0.43 -7.72
CA ASP A 95 -3.76 0.52 -8.26
C ASP A 95 -3.66 -0.20 -9.60
N SER A 96 -4.33 -1.34 -9.78
CA SER A 96 -4.31 -2.09 -11.05
C SER A 96 -4.81 -1.26 -12.24
N PHE A 97 -5.78 -0.38 -12.04
CA PHE A 97 -6.29 0.52 -13.08
C PHE A 97 -5.26 1.57 -13.53
N LEU A 98 -4.25 1.87 -12.70
CA LEU A 98 -3.21 2.87 -12.98
C LEU A 98 -1.85 2.25 -13.33
N ASP A 99 -1.63 0.98 -12.97
CA ASP A 99 -0.32 0.32 -13.04
C ASP A 99 -0.29 -0.87 -14.01
N ASP A 100 -1.43 -1.48 -14.36
CA ASP A 100 -1.47 -2.64 -15.28
C ASP A 100 -1.78 -2.26 -16.74
N PHE A 101 -2.25 -1.03 -17.00
CA PHE A 101 -2.69 -0.57 -18.32
C PHE A 101 -1.73 0.47 -18.93
N GLY A 102 -1.96 0.84 -20.19
CA GLY A 102 -1.17 1.86 -20.88
C GLY A 102 -1.36 3.27 -20.30
N ASP A 103 -0.54 4.23 -20.72
CA ASP A 103 -0.62 5.63 -20.26
C ASP A 103 -1.99 6.27 -20.56
N ASP A 104 -2.60 5.95 -21.70
CA ASP A 104 -3.89 6.50 -22.09
C ASP A 104 -5.05 5.94 -21.24
N ASP A 105 -5.07 4.63 -21.01
CA ASP A 105 -6.02 3.99 -20.10
C ASP A 105 -5.87 4.53 -18.68
N SER A 106 -4.63 4.70 -18.20
CA SER A 106 -4.34 5.24 -16.88
C SER A 106 -4.89 6.68 -16.72
N ARG A 107 -4.76 7.51 -17.75
CA ARG A 107 -5.35 8.87 -17.78
C ARG A 107 -6.86 8.82 -17.80
N GLU A 108 -7.46 7.90 -18.55
CA GLU A 108 -8.91 7.72 -18.56
C GLU A 108 -9.42 7.31 -17.17
N TYR A 109 -8.78 6.35 -16.51
CA TYR A 109 -9.15 5.94 -15.15
C TYR A 109 -8.99 7.06 -14.13
N LEU A 110 -8.01 7.96 -14.28
CA LEU A 110 -7.93 9.16 -13.44
C LEU A 110 -9.15 10.07 -13.61
N GLN A 111 -9.62 10.29 -14.85
CA GLN A 111 -10.83 11.07 -15.09
C GLN A 111 -12.06 10.39 -14.49
N ARG A 112 -12.12 9.05 -14.53
CA ARG A 112 -13.21 8.27 -13.93
C ARG A 112 -13.18 8.32 -12.41
N TYR A 113 -12.00 8.28 -11.78
CA TYR A 113 -11.86 8.52 -10.34
C TYR A 113 -12.24 9.95 -9.95
N GLU A 114 -11.87 10.94 -10.74
CA GLU A 114 -12.30 12.33 -10.52
C GLU A 114 -13.84 12.43 -10.56
N LEU A 115 -14.48 11.76 -11.51
CA LEU A 115 -15.94 11.68 -11.59
C LEU A 115 -16.53 11.00 -10.36
N LEU A 116 -15.96 9.87 -9.92
CA LEU A 116 -16.39 9.17 -8.71
C LEU A 116 -16.33 10.06 -7.47
N LEU A 117 -15.21 10.78 -7.28
CA LEU A 117 -14.99 11.62 -6.10
C LEU A 117 -15.81 12.91 -6.13
N THR A 118 -16.20 13.41 -7.31
CA THR A 118 -16.94 14.68 -7.45
C THR A 118 -18.44 14.50 -7.66
N LYS A 119 -18.87 13.38 -8.27
CA LYS A 119 -20.27 13.07 -8.61
C LYS A 119 -20.83 11.84 -7.88
N GLY A 120 -19.97 11.04 -7.25
CA GLY A 120 -20.36 9.86 -6.48
C GLY A 120 -20.51 8.57 -7.31
N TRP A 121 -20.35 8.62 -8.64
CA TRP A 121 -20.52 7.44 -9.50
C TRP A 121 -19.81 7.61 -10.86
N PHE A 122 -19.59 6.48 -11.55
CA PHE A 122 -19.25 6.42 -12.98
C PHE A 122 -19.94 5.21 -13.63
N GLU A 123 -20.07 5.20 -14.95
CA GLU A 123 -20.65 4.08 -15.72
C GLU A 123 -19.76 2.83 -15.66
N ILE A 124 -20.27 1.69 -15.19
CA ILE A 124 -19.53 0.44 -15.05
C ILE A 124 -19.43 -0.28 -16.41
N ARG A 125 -18.20 -0.57 -16.84
CA ARG A 125 -17.91 -1.13 -18.18
C ARG A 125 -17.56 -2.62 -18.16
N ASN A 126 -17.07 -3.13 -17.05
CA ASN A 126 -16.63 -4.52 -16.94
C ASN A 126 -16.75 -5.04 -15.49
N GLN A 127 -16.53 -6.34 -15.31
CA GLN A 127 -16.62 -7.02 -14.03
C GLN A 127 -15.60 -6.52 -13.00
N ARG A 128 -14.40 -6.10 -13.43
CA ARG A 128 -13.37 -5.55 -12.54
C ARG A 128 -13.81 -4.22 -11.93
N GLU A 129 -14.34 -3.33 -12.76
CA GLU A 129 -14.94 -2.07 -12.30
C GLU A 129 -16.19 -2.31 -11.43
N GLN A 130 -17.00 -3.30 -11.77
CA GLN A 130 -18.17 -3.69 -10.97
C GLN A 130 -17.76 -4.12 -9.57
N LEU A 131 -16.77 -5.02 -9.46
CA LEU A 131 -16.22 -5.46 -8.18
C LEU A 131 -15.64 -4.28 -7.39
N PHE A 132 -14.86 -3.40 -8.04
CA PHE A 132 -14.31 -2.20 -7.41
C PHE A 132 -15.40 -1.30 -6.84
N TYR A 133 -16.43 -0.99 -7.63
CA TYR A 133 -17.53 -0.14 -7.19
C TYR A 133 -18.32 -0.74 -6.02
N ILE A 134 -18.56 -2.06 -6.03
CA ILE A 134 -19.23 -2.76 -4.93
C ILE A 134 -18.39 -2.73 -3.65
N ILE A 135 -17.08 -2.98 -3.74
CA ILE A 135 -16.17 -2.90 -2.58
C ILE A 135 -16.15 -1.48 -2.03
N LEU A 136 -15.98 -0.47 -2.89
CA LEU A 136 -15.95 0.93 -2.49
C LEU A 136 -17.26 1.36 -1.82
N SER A 137 -18.40 0.98 -2.39
CA SER A 137 -19.72 1.26 -1.82
C SER A 137 -19.87 0.64 -0.43
N ARG A 138 -19.39 -0.59 -0.23
CA ARG A 138 -19.39 -1.24 1.10
C ARG A 138 -18.47 -0.52 2.08
N LEU A 139 -17.28 -0.11 1.67
CA LEU A 139 -16.38 0.70 2.51
C LEU A 139 -17.01 2.03 2.91
N PHE A 140 -17.63 2.72 1.96
CA PHE A 140 -18.26 4.01 2.18
C PHE A 140 -19.54 3.88 3.03
N GLY A 141 -20.13 2.68 3.09
CA GLY A 141 -21.19 2.36 4.05
C GLY A 141 -20.71 2.16 5.49
N GLU A 142 -19.41 1.91 5.70
CA GLU A 142 -18.86 1.66 7.04
C GLU A 142 -18.43 2.95 7.77
N ARG A 143 -18.23 4.07 7.04
CA ARG A 143 -17.86 5.38 7.62
C ARG A 143 -18.43 6.53 6.81
N ASP A 144 -18.67 7.65 7.49
CA ASP A 144 -19.02 8.89 6.82
C ASP A 144 -17.82 9.42 6.02
N VAL A 145 -17.87 9.22 4.70
CA VAL A 145 -16.83 9.70 3.77
C VAL A 145 -16.88 11.20 3.52
N LEU A 146 -17.92 11.89 4.03
CA LEU A 146 -17.99 13.34 4.04
C LEU A 146 -17.29 13.94 5.26
N ASP A 147 -16.83 13.13 6.21
CA ASP A 147 -15.90 13.56 7.25
C ASP A 147 -14.71 14.30 6.62
N VAL A 148 -14.38 15.46 7.19
CA VAL A 148 -13.41 16.39 6.60
C VAL A 148 -12.04 15.75 6.47
N MET A 149 -11.59 15.01 7.49
CA MET A 149 -10.25 14.43 7.50
C MET A 149 -10.16 13.24 6.54
N LEU A 150 -11.17 12.37 6.54
CA LEU A 150 -11.22 11.24 5.62
C LEU A 150 -11.29 11.72 4.17
N ARG A 151 -12.15 12.70 3.87
CA ARG A 151 -12.30 13.27 2.54
C ARG A 151 -11.02 13.94 2.05
N GLN A 152 -10.34 14.69 2.91
CA GLN A 152 -9.03 15.28 2.57
C GLN A 152 -7.96 14.22 2.32
N ALA A 153 -7.93 13.14 3.09
CA ALA A 153 -6.99 12.05 2.89
C ALA A 153 -7.23 11.32 1.55
N ILE A 154 -8.50 11.03 1.21
CA ILE A 154 -8.89 10.46 -0.08
C ILE A 154 -8.48 11.36 -1.23
N PHE A 155 -8.75 12.66 -1.13
CA PHE A 155 -8.36 13.62 -2.15
C PHE A 155 -6.84 13.76 -2.29
N GLY A 156 -6.10 13.71 -1.17
CA GLY A 156 -4.64 13.68 -1.15
C GLY A 156 -4.07 12.47 -1.89
N LEU A 157 -4.64 11.28 -1.66
CA LEU A 157 -4.27 10.07 -2.41
C LEU A 157 -4.54 10.26 -3.91
N PHE A 158 -5.74 10.70 -4.30
CA PHE A 158 -6.08 10.94 -5.70
C PHE A 158 -5.11 11.91 -6.37
N LEU A 159 -4.79 13.04 -5.73
CA LEU A 159 -3.83 14.00 -6.28
C LEU A 159 -2.42 13.40 -6.42
N SER A 160 -2.00 12.54 -5.49
CA SER A 160 -0.70 11.85 -5.59
C SER A 160 -0.66 10.85 -6.75
N GLN A 161 -1.74 10.11 -6.97
CA GLN A 161 -1.90 9.18 -8.10
C GLN A 161 -1.94 9.93 -9.43
N LYS A 162 -2.68 11.05 -9.50
CA LYS A 162 -2.73 11.93 -10.67
C LYS A 162 -1.35 12.44 -11.06
N ARG A 163 -0.59 12.96 -10.09
CA ARG A 163 0.80 13.41 -10.33
C ARG A 163 1.71 12.28 -10.80
N ASP A 164 1.58 11.09 -10.24
CA ASP A 164 2.38 9.93 -10.64
C ASP A 164 2.16 9.55 -12.11
N VAL A 165 0.90 9.39 -12.53
CA VAL A 165 0.55 9.08 -13.93
C VAL A 165 0.96 10.22 -14.86
N GLU A 166 0.72 11.48 -14.48
CA GLU A 166 1.13 12.64 -15.29
C GLU A 166 2.64 12.69 -15.48
N MET A 167 3.44 12.37 -14.46
CA MET A 167 4.89 12.31 -14.56
C MET A 167 5.36 11.18 -15.48
N ARG A 168 4.75 9.99 -15.38
CA ARG A 168 5.06 8.86 -16.27
C ARG A 168 4.75 9.20 -17.73
N ALA A 169 3.57 9.76 -17.97
CA ALA A 169 3.06 10.04 -19.30
C ALA A 169 3.69 11.31 -19.93
N CYS A 170 4.12 12.30 -19.14
CA CYS A 170 4.87 13.49 -19.59
C CYS A 170 6.39 13.26 -19.56
N SER A 171 6.83 12.09 -20.00
CA SER A 171 8.23 11.65 -19.96
C SER A 171 9.25 12.69 -20.48
N PRO A 172 9.01 13.44 -21.58
CA PRO A 172 9.98 14.43 -22.08
C PRO A 172 10.20 15.61 -21.13
N SER A 173 9.12 16.23 -20.61
CA SER A 173 9.20 17.37 -19.68
C SER A 173 9.82 16.95 -18.34
N PHE A 174 9.48 15.76 -17.85
CA PHE A 174 10.10 15.19 -16.66
C PHE A 174 11.60 14.93 -16.88
N LYS A 175 11.98 14.33 -18.03
CA LYS A 175 13.39 14.06 -18.39
C LYS A 175 14.21 15.33 -18.58
N ALA A 176 13.62 16.44 -19.03
CA ALA A 176 14.27 17.74 -19.15
C ALA A 176 14.59 18.40 -17.80
N THR A 177 13.91 17.98 -16.73
CA THR A 177 14.13 18.52 -15.39
C THR A 177 15.47 18.05 -14.81
N PRO A 178 16.22 18.88 -14.03
CA PRO A 178 17.46 18.44 -13.39
C PRO A 178 17.30 17.19 -12.52
N ARG A 179 18.30 16.29 -12.54
CA ARG A 179 18.23 14.98 -11.85
C ARG A 179 17.85 15.06 -10.37
N HIS A 180 18.37 16.05 -9.64
CA HIS A 180 18.04 16.22 -8.22
C HIS A 180 16.55 16.56 -8.00
N ARG A 181 15.94 17.31 -8.92
CA ARG A 181 14.49 17.61 -8.88
C ARG A 181 13.67 16.40 -9.29
N GLN A 182 14.08 15.65 -10.32
CA GLN A 182 13.41 14.39 -10.68
C GLN A 182 13.35 13.42 -9.49
N LEU A 183 14.48 13.20 -8.81
CA LEU A 183 14.54 12.31 -7.65
C LEU A 183 13.68 12.81 -6.49
N ARG A 184 13.62 14.14 -6.28
CA ARG A 184 12.76 14.75 -5.28
C ARG A 184 11.28 14.50 -5.59
N LEU A 185 10.85 14.72 -6.83
CA LEU A 185 9.48 14.52 -7.26
C LEU A 185 9.04 13.05 -7.13
N LEU A 186 9.88 12.11 -7.59
CA LEU A 186 9.61 10.68 -7.42
C LEU A 186 9.51 10.29 -5.94
N LYS A 187 10.40 10.82 -5.10
CA LYS A 187 10.36 10.57 -3.66
C LYS A 187 9.08 11.11 -3.02
N GLU A 188 8.68 12.33 -3.38
CA GLU A 188 7.44 12.95 -2.89
C GLU A 188 6.21 12.17 -3.35
N CYS A 189 6.15 11.72 -4.60
CA CYS A 189 5.02 10.92 -5.09
C CYS A 189 4.93 9.54 -4.43
N ALA A 190 6.05 8.83 -4.28
CA ALA A 190 6.10 7.56 -3.56
C ALA A 190 5.66 7.73 -2.08
N ARG A 191 6.14 8.78 -1.42
CA ARG A 191 5.73 9.13 -0.05
C ARG A 191 4.22 9.34 0.04
N ASP A 192 3.68 10.15 -0.87
CA ASP A 192 2.31 10.64 -0.80
C ASP A 192 1.29 9.54 -1.15
N ARG A 193 1.58 8.67 -2.14
CA ARG A 193 0.69 7.53 -2.50
C ARG A 193 0.39 6.66 -1.29
N SER A 194 1.39 6.00 -0.71
CA SER A 194 1.12 5.08 0.40
C SER A 194 0.91 5.79 1.75
N GLY A 195 1.52 6.96 1.95
CA GLY A 195 1.27 7.77 3.16
C GLY A 195 -0.20 8.16 3.31
N HIS A 196 -0.83 8.64 2.22
CA HIS A 196 -2.26 8.91 2.23
C HIS A 196 -3.10 7.64 2.30
N ALA A 197 -2.71 6.55 1.63
CA ALA A 197 -3.43 5.27 1.74
C ALA A 197 -3.54 4.76 3.20
N ILE A 198 -2.43 4.79 3.96
CA ILE A 198 -2.47 4.39 5.38
C ILE A 198 -3.23 5.39 6.25
N THR A 199 -3.20 6.67 5.91
CA THR A 199 -4.02 7.68 6.59
C THR A 199 -5.52 7.41 6.38
N ILE A 200 -5.93 7.09 5.15
CA ILE A 200 -7.30 6.74 4.80
C ILE A 200 -7.74 5.47 5.56
N LEU A 201 -6.92 4.40 5.53
CA LEU A 201 -7.20 3.17 6.27
C LEU A 201 -7.43 3.46 7.76
N SER A 202 -6.56 4.26 8.36
CA SER A 202 -6.68 4.62 9.77
C SER A 202 -7.99 5.34 10.06
N LEU A 203 -8.35 6.33 9.25
CA LEU A 203 -9.59 7.11 9.39
C LEU A 203 -10.85 6.30 9.10
N PHE A 204 -10.75 5.23 8.29
CA PHE A 204 -11.85 4.27 8.16
C PHE A 204 -12.06 3.45 9.45
N LEU A 205 -10.99 3.14 10.17
CA LEU A 205 -11.04 2.24 11.32
C LEU A 205 -11.39 2.96 12.62
N VAL A 206 -10.94 4.19 12.81
CA VAL A 206 -11.12 4.92 14.08
C VAL A 206 -11.90 6.22 13.87
N PRO A 207 -12.84 6.56 14.79
CA PRO A 207 -13.66 7.75 14.66
C PRO A 207 -12.85 9.06 14.74
N GLU A 208 -11.81 9.07 15.58
CA GLU A 208 -10.92 10.22 15.75
C GLU A 208 -9.49 9.71 15.90
N LEU A 209 -8.63 10.04 14.94
CA LEU A 209 -7.20 9.75 15.02
C LEU A 209 -6.48 11.01 15.51
N PRO A 210 -5.85 10.99 16.71
CA PRO A 210 -5.11 12.14 17.22
C PRO A 210 -4.12 12.68 16.18
N LEU A 211 -4.13 14.00 15.95
CA LEU A 211 -3.27 14.68 14.97
C LEU A 211 -1.78 14.31 15.16
N LEU A 212 -1.37 14.10 16.41
CA LEU A 212 -0.02 13.67 16.76
C LEU A 212 0.37 12.35 16.07
N TYR A 213 -0.57 11.42 15.88
CA TYR A 213 -0.32 10.11 15.27
C TYR A 213 -0.52 10.10 13.76
N GLN A 214 -1.36 10.99 13.21
CA GLN A 214 -1.61 11.06 11.76
C GLN A 214 -0.33 11.16 10.95
N HIS A 215 0.57 12.08 11.31
CA HIS A 215 1.83 12.26 10.58
C HIS A 215 2.80 11.05 10.75
N LEU A 216 2.66 10.28 11.83
CA LEU A 216 3.45 9.07 12.08
C LEU A 216 2.91 7.91 11.24
N LEU A 217 1.59 7.71 11.20
CA LEU A 217 0.95 6.69 10.35
C LEU A 217 1.17 7.00 8.86
N TYR A 218 1.13 8.27 8.47
CA TYR A 218 1.56 8.72 7.15
C TYR A 218 3.01 8.35 6.86
N THR A 219 3.92 8.54 7.83
CA THR A 219 5.34 8.15 7.70
C THR A 219 5.49 6.64 7.55
N ALA A 220 4.69 5.84 8.26
CA ALA A 220 4.68 4.39 8.13
C ALA A 220 4.21 3.97 6.72
N GLY A 221 3.15 4.57 6.19
CA GLY A 221 2.70 4.35 4.82
C GLY A 221 3.77 4.71 3.80
N ALA A 222 4.38 5.90 3.91
CA ALA A 222 5.49 6.29 3.05
C ALA A 222 6.65 5.27 3.09
N LEU A 223 6.97 4.73 4.27
CA LEU A 223 8.00 3.70 4.41
C LEU A 223 7.62 2.40 3.68
N ILE A 224 6.36 1.97 3.74
CA ILE A 224 5.86 0.81 2.98
C ILE A 224 6.16 1.00 1.49
N MET A 225 5.83 2.16 0.91
CA MET A 225 6.10 2.41 -0.51
C MET A 225 7.59 2.38 -0.85
N TYR A 226 8.46 2.97 -0.04
CA TYR A 226 9.90 2.90 -0.30
C TYR A 226 10.45 1.47 -0.23
N ILE A 227 9.94 0.65 0.70
CA ILE A 227 10.27 -0.76 0.79
C ILE A 227 9.77 -1.52 -0.45
N ASP A 228 8.58 -1.18 -0.93
CA ASP A 228 7.97 -1.79 -2.10
C ASP A 228 8.72 -1.42 -3.39
N ASP A 229 8.87 -0.13 -3.70
CA ASP A 229 9.66 0.41 -4.81
C ASP A 229 11.06 -0.23 -4.90
N HIS A 230 11.69 -0.49 -3.76
CA HIS A 230 13.00 -1.14 -3.73
C HIS A 230 12.94 -2.61 -4.13
N GLY A 231 11.96 -3.34 -3.61
CA GLY A 231 11.78 -4.75 -3.91
C GLY A 231 11.40 -5.02 -5.37
N ASP A 232 10.77 -4.05 -6.05
CA ASP A 232 10.42 -4.12 -7.48
C ASP A 232 11.45 -3.42 -8.38
N CYS A 233 12.55 -2.92 -7.83
CA CYS A 233 13.55 -2.12 -8.54
C CYS A 233 14.03 -2.75 -9.86
N HIS A 234 14.21 -4.08 -9.90
CA HIS A 234 14.65 -4.80 -11.09
C HIS A 234 13.51 -5.03 -12.08
N TYR A 235 12.36 -5.48 -11.58
CA TYR A 235 11.14 -5.63 -12.36
C TYR A 235 10.74 -4.31 -13.05
N ASP A 236 10.69 -3.20 -12.31
CA ASP A 236 10.32 -1.89 -12.84
C ASP A 236 11.29 -1.42 -13.94
N ARG A 237 12.60 -1.64 -13.75
CA ARG A 237 13.59 -1.33 -14.79
C ARG A 237 13.37 -2.15 -16.05
N TYR A 238 13.01 -3.43 -15.92
CA TYR A 238 12.73 -4.30 -17.05
C TYR A 238 11.54 -3.78 -17.88
N TYR A 239 10.49 -3.27 -17.22
CA TYR A 239 9.31 -2.69 -17.86
C TYR A 239 9.41 -1.17 -18.10
N ASN A 240 10.60 -0.57 -17.97
CA ASN A 240 10.83 0.87 -18.12
C ASN A 240 9.96 1.77 -17.23
N ARG A 241 9.47 1.25 -16.10
CA ARG A 241 8.77 2.03 -15.08
C ARG A 241 9.77 2.88 -14.32
N ILE A 242 9.39 4.12 -14.00
CA ILE A 242 10.28 5.07 -13.30
C ILE A 242 9.76 5.22 -11.87
N THR A 243 10.50 4.68 -10.90
CA THR A 243 10.16 4.76 -9.46
C THR A 243 11.32 5.37 -8.68
N TYR A 244 11.08 5.87 -7.47
CA TYR A 244 12.16 6.55 -6.73
C TYR A 244 13.35 5.62 -6.48
N MET A 245 13.09 4.40 -6.02
CA MET A 245 14.16 3.47 -5.66
C MET A 245 14.90 2.89 -6.86
N ASN A 246 14.28 2.82 -8.04
CA ASN A 246 14.98 2.35 -9.23
C ASN A 246 15.83 3.44 -9.90
N GLN A 247 15.61 4.70 -9.54
CA GLN A 247 16.35 5.86 -10.04
C GLN A 247 17.55 6.27 -9.16
N VAL A 248 17.59 5.89 -7.88
CA VAL A 248 18.75 6.20 -7.03
C VAL A 248 19.98 5.36 -7.39
N LYS A 249 21.18 5.94 -7.23
CA LYS A 249 22.47 5.26 -7.56
C LYS A 249 22.73 4.03 -6.67
N HIS A 250 22.40 4.13 -5.39
CA HIS A 250 22.64 3.08 -4.38
C HIS A 250 21.33 2.73 -3.67
N PRO A 251 20.43 1.95 -4.28
CA PRO A 251 19.08 1.69 -3.75
C PRO A 251 19.09 1.03 -2.37
N VAL A 252 19.87 -0.04 -2.17
CA VAL A 252 19.95 -0.75 -0.88
C VAL A 252 20.41 0.17 0.26
N GLN A 253 21.46 0.96 0.03
CA GLN A 253 21.99 1.88 1.03
C GLN A 253 21.00 3.02 1.33
N THR A 254 20.33 3.51 0.29
CA THR A 254 19.31 4.55 0.41
C THR A 254 18.11 4.05 1.21
N LEU A 255 17.61 2.84 0.93
CA LEU A 255 16.51 2.23 1.67
C LEU A 255 16.89 2.03 3.13
N ARG A 256 18.06 1.45 3.42
CA ARG A 256 18.54 1.24 4.80
C ARG A 256 18.53 2.53 5.62
N ARG A 257 18.98 3.64 5.03
CA ARG A 257 18.96 4.95 5.68
C ARG A 257 17.53 5.42 5.95
N ILE A 258 16.65 5.35 4.94
CA ILE A 258 15.24 5.75 5.08
C ILE A 258 14.54 4.90 6.15
N PHE A 259 14.76 3.59 6.11
CA PHE A 259 14.20 2.62 7.04
C PHE A 259 14.62 2.92 8.48
N ASN A 260 15.92 3.02 8.76
CA ASN A 260 16.41 3.27 10.12
C ASN A 260 15.87 4.58 10.69
N THR A 261 15.95 5.69 9.93
CA THR A 261 15.43 6.98 10.38
C THR A 261 13.92 6.94 10.62
N SER A 262 13.17 6.21 9.80
CA SER A 262 11.72 6.13 9.93
C SER A 262 11.30 5.24 11.10
N ILE A 263 11.93 4.07 11.27
CA ILE A 263 11.65 3.16 12.38
C ILE A 263 12.02 3.80 13.72
N ASP A 264 13.18 4.45 13.84
CA ASP A 264 13.56 5.14 15.07
C ASP A 264 12.52 6.21 15.44
N ARG A 265 12.05 6.98 14.44
CA ARG A 265 10.99 7.98 14.63
C ARG A 265 9.67 7.36 15.04
N LEU A 266 9.26 6.25 14.42
CA LEU A 266 8.01 5.57 14.74
C LEU A 266 8.07 4.96 16.15
N TYR A 267 9.15 4.25 16.49
CA TYR A 267 9.34 3.63 17.79
C TYR A 267 9.31 4.64 18.95
N THR A 268 10.01 5.77 18.77
CA THR A 268 10.16 6.77 19.83
C THR A 268 8.95 7.70 20.00
N ARG A 269 8.11 7.85 18.96
CA ARG A 269 7.01 8.85 18.97
C ARG A 269 5.61 8.27 18.95
N LEU A 270 5.45 6.99 18.57
CA LEU A 270 4.17 6.30 18.73
C LEU A 270 3.98 5.90 20.20
N PRO A 271 2.73 5.87 20.68
CA PRO A 271 2.42 5.46 22.05
C PRO A 271 2.82 4.00 22.26
N GLU A 272 3.24 3.68 23.49
CA GLU A 272 3.51 2.31 23.89
C GLU A 272 2.23 1.50 23.81
N SER A 273 2.18 0.56 22.87
CA SER A 273 0.98 -0.23 22.56
C SER A 273 1.38 -1.48 21.79
N GLU A 274 0.54 -2.51 21.84
CA GLU A 274 0.67 -3.68 20.97
C GLU A 274 0.70 -3.28 19.49
N GLY A 275 -0.12 -2.30 19.11
CA GLY A 275 -0.16 -1.76 17.75
C GLY A 275 1.17 -1.16 17.29
N ARG A 276 1.91 -0.47 18.17
CA ARG A 276 3.25 0.06 17.84
C ARG A 276 4.21 -1.08 17.55
N GLU A 277 4.27 -2.09 18.43
CA GLU A 277 5.15 -3.24 18.26
C GLU A 277 4.78 -4.04 16.99
N LEU A 278 3.49 -4.19 16.73
CA LEU A 278 2.97 -4.86 15.54
C LEU A 278 3.38 -4.12 14.25
N LEU A 279 3.17 -2.80 14.20
CA LEU A 279 3.55 -1.98 13.03
C LEU A 279 5.04 -2.09 12.75
N ILE A 280 5.87 -1.95 13.78
CA ILE A 280 7.33 -1.96 13.65
C ILE A 280 7.83 -3.35 13.27
N GLY A 281 7.28 -4.40 13.87
CA GLY A 281 7.55 -5.79 13.51
C GLY A 281 7.19 -6.08 12.06
N PHE A 282 5.99 -5.70 11.62
CA PHE A 282 5.55 -5.83 10.24
C PHE A 282 6.47 -5.08 9.26
N LEU A 283 6.76 -3.80 9.52
CA LEU A 283 7.62 -2.99 8.64
C LEU A 283 9.02 -3.57 8.50
N TYR A 284 9.59 -4.06 9.61
CA TYR A 284 10.89 -4.72 9.59
C TYR A 284 10.86 -6.03 8.81
N ARG A 285 9.86 -6.89 9.06
CA ARG A 285 9.67 -8.15 8.33
C ARG A 285 9.50 -7.86 6.83
N TYR A 286 8.68 -6.87 6.47
CA TYR A 286 8.48 -6.43 5.09
C TYR A 286 9.78 -5.94 4.44
N PHE A 287 10.54 -5.10 5.14
CA PHE A 287 11.85 -4.62 4.69
C PHE A 287 12.83 -5.76 4.39
N VAL A 288 12.96 -6.75 5.29
CA VAL A 288 13.85 -7.91 5.09
C VAL A 288 13.40 -8.73 3.89
N THR A 289 12.10 -9.03 3.77
CA THR A 289 11.55 -9.79 2.62
C THR A 289 11.85 -9.09 1.30
N ARG A 290 11.68 -7.77 1.24
CA ARG A 290 11.88 -7.01 -0.01
C ARG A 290 13.35 -6.77 -0.35
N LEU A 291 14.25 -6.77 0.64
CA LEU A 291 15.69 -6.84 0.38
C LEU A 291 16.08 -8.19 -0.25
N GLU A 292 15.51 -9.29 0.25
CA GLU A 292 15.79 -10.62 -0.27
C GLU A 292 15.23 -10.79 -1.69
N LYS A 293 14.00 -10.33 -1.94
CA LYS A 293 13.42 -10.26 -3.29
C LYS A 293 14.35 -9.54 -4.27
N HIS A 294 14.81 -8.34 -3.92
CA HIS A 294 15.73 -7.56 -4.74
C HIS A 294 17.03 -8.33 -5.05
N ARG A 295 17.58 -9.05 -4.07
CA ARG A 295 18.79 -9.87 -4.24
C ARG A 295 18.57 -11.02 -5.21
N LEU A 296 17.44 -11.72 -5.08
CA LEU A 296 17.09 -12.88 -5.91
C LEU A 296 16.81 -12.45 -7.36
N GLU A 297 16.00 -11.41 -7.57
CA GLU A 297 15.66 -10.90 -8.92
C GLU A 297 16.90 -10.45 -9.71
N ARG A 298 17.88 -9.84 -9.03
CA ARG A 298 19.14 -9.43 -9.65
C ARG A 298 19.89 -10.59 -10.32
N ASN A 299 19.80 -11.79 -9.76
CA ASN A 299 20.57 -12.95 -10.21
C ASN A 299 19.84 -13.78 -11.27
N SER A 300 18.51 -13.71 -11.30
CA SER A 300 17.68 -14.62 -12.10
C SER A 300 17.11 -13.99 -13.37
N GLY A 301 17.28 -12.69 -13.58
CA GLY A 301 16.92 -11.99 -14.83
C GLY A 301 15.42 -11.79 -15.06
N LYS A 302 14.55 -12.64 -14.50
CA LYS A 302 13.09 -12.48 -14.43
C LYS A 302 12.53 -13.32 -13.28
N PHE A 303 12.06 -12.65 -12.23
CA PHE A 303 10.98 -13.19 -11.40
C PHE A 303 9.90 -12.12 -11.31
N SER A 304 8.71 -12.43 -11.79
CA SER A 304 7.51 -11.74 -11.33
C SER A 304 7.16 -12.39 -10.00
N TRP A 305 7.32 -11.66 -8.90
CA TRP A 305 6.62 -11.91 -7.65
C TRP A 305 6.88 -13.26 -6.95
N ASN A 306 7.66 -13.21 -5.87
CA ASN A 306 7.46 -14.14 -4.77
C ASN A 306 6.29 -13.62 -3.94
N VAL A 307 5.21 -14.40 -3.87
CA VAL A 307 4.16 -14.23 -2.86
C VAL A 307 4.81 -14.31 -1.48
N TYR A 308 4.29 -13.56 -0.50
CA TYR A 308 4.69 -13.74 0.90
C TYR A 308 4.29 -15.18 1.33
N GLU A 309 5.23 -16.13 1.28
CA GLU A 309 5.08 -17.50 1.79
C GLU A 309 5.69 -17.66 3.20
#